data_AF-A0A8T4KNY9-F1
#
_entry.id   AF-A0A8T4KNY9-F1
#
_cell.length_a   1.000
_cell.length_b   1.000
_cell.length_c   1.000
_cell.angle_alpha   90.00
_cell.angle_beta   90.00
_cell.angle_gamma   90.00
#
_symmetry.space_group_name_H-M   'P 1'
#
loop_
_entity.id
_entity.type
_entity.pdbx_description
1 polymer ?
#
loop_
_entity_poly.entity_id
_entity_poly.type
_entity_poly.pdbx_seq_one_letter_code
_entity_poly.pdbx_strand_id
1 'polypeptide(L)' 'MATTIQVSSKLLEELKSRKMYDNESYENIIWDLLEDSLELSEEAKKLIKQAEEDFKKGRTRTLEELKKELGL' A
#
# COMPACT_ATOMS: atom_id res chain seq x y z
N MET A 1 14.02 -16.29 -4.70
CA MET A 1 14.64 -16.72 -5.96
C MET A 1 14.23 -15.73 -7.03
N ALA A 2 15.17 -15.17 -7.79
CA ALA A 2 14.85 -14.23 -8.85
C ALA A 2 14.63 -14.98 -10.18
N THR A 3 13.69 -14.50 -10.98
CA THR A 3 13.46 -14.97 -12.36
C THR A 3 13.68 -13.80 -13.32
N THR A 4 13.84 -14.09 -14.61
CA THR A 4 14.05 -13.05 -15.63
C THR A 4 12.77 -12.82 -16.41
N ILE A 5 12.42 -11.55 -16.60
CA ILE A 5 11.38 -11.12 -17.56
C ILE A 5 12.04 -10.35 -18.69
N GLN A 6 11.45 -10.40 -19.88
CA GLN A 6 11.88 -9.60 -21.03
C GLN A 6 10.99 -8.36 -21.13
N VAL A 7 11.59 -7.20 -21.35
CA VAL A 7 10.89 -5.93 -21.51
C VAL A 7 11.42 -5.20 -22.74
N SER A 8 10.59 -4.36 -23.35
CA SER A 8 11.06 -3.50 -24.45
C SER A 8 12.04 -2.44 -23.94
N SER A 9 12.95 -1.97 -24.80
CA SER A 9 13.86 -0.86 -24.47
C SER A 9 13.09 0.38 -24.01
N LYS A 10 11.92 0.65 -24.62
CA LYS A 10 11.05 1.76 -24.22
C LYS A 10 10.56 1.64 -22.78
N LEU A 11 10.09 0.45 -22.37
CA LEU A 11 9.62 0.21 -21.01
C LEU A 11 10.77 0.33 -20.00
N LEU A 12 11.97 -0.14 -20.35
CA LEU A 12 13.15 0.01 -19.49
C LEU A 12 13.50 1.48 -19.24
N GLU A 13 13.48 2.33 -20.26
CA GLU A 13 13.74 3.77 -20.10
C GLU A 13 12.67 4.45 -19.25
N GLU A 14 11.40 4.07 -19.41
CA GLU A 14 10.31 4.55 -18.57
C GLU A 14 10.53 4.17 -17.09
N LEU A 15 10.86 2.91 -16.82
CA LEU A 15 11.16 2.43 -15.45
C LEU A 15 12.37 3.14 -14.83
N LYS A 16 13.38 3.51 -15.62
CA LYS A 16 14.52 4.32 -15.14
C LYS A 16 14.08 5.70 -14.69
N SER A 17 13.22 6.37 -15.47
CA SER A 17 12.74 7.71 -15.14
C SER A 17 11.87 7.76 -13.88
N ARG A 18 11.28 6.62 -13.49
CA ARG A 18 10.44 6.50 -12.29
C ARG A 18 11.22 6.23 -11.00
N LYS A 19 12.52 5.94 -11.09
CA LYS A 19 13.35 5.76 -9.89
C LYS A 19 13.38 7.03 -9.06
N MET A 20 12.98 6.95 -7.80
CA MET A 20 13.08 8.09 -6.88
C MET A 20 14.50 8.23 -6.30
N TYR A 21 15.29 7.15 -6.30
CA TYR A 21 16.67 7.11 -5.82
C TYR A 21 17.48 6.05 -6.60
N ASP A 22 18.81 6.24 -6.69
CA ASP A 22 19.69 5.44 -7.56
C ASP A 22 19.60 3.93 -7.32
N ASN A 23 19.45 3.51 -6.07
CA ASN A 23 19.46 2.11 -5.65
C ASN A 23 18.07 1.45 -5.59
N GLU A 24 17.04 2.09 -6.13
CA GLU A 24 15.71 1.50 -6.20
C GLU A 24 15.67 0.33 -7.19
N SER A 25 15.08 -0.80 -6.78
CA SER A 25 14.92 -1.98 -7.63
C SER A 25 13.77 -1.77 -8.60
N TYR A 26 13.97 -2.19 -9.86
CA TYR A 26 12.86 -2.25 -10.83
C TYR A 26 11.72 -3.16 -10.35
N GLU A 27 12.01 -4.18 -9.55
CA GLU A 27 10.99 -5.04 -8.94
C GLU A 27 10.04 -4.22 -8.05
N ASN A 28 10.57 -3.34 -7.20
CA ASN A 28 9.75 -2.51 -6.32
C ASN A 28 8.88 -1.54 -7.14
N ILE A 29 9.46 -0.91 -8.16
CA ILE A 29 8.72 -0.01 -9.06
C ILE A 29 7.60 -0.78 -9.77
N ILE A 30 7.87 -1.99 -10.25
CA ILE A 30 6.85 -2.80 -10.92
C ILE A 30 5.75 -3.21 -9.93
N TRP A 31 6.09 -3.58 -8.69
CA TRP A 31 5.10 -3.91 -7.67
C TRP A 31 4.20 -2.74 -7.30
N ASP A 32 4.78 -1.55 -7.11
CA ASP A 32 4.05 -0.31 -6.84
C ASP A 32 3.05 0.00 -7.95
N LEU A 33 3.48 -0.14 -9.22
CA LEU A 33 2.60 0.05 -10.37
C LEU A 33 1.51 -1.01 -10.51
N LEU A 34 1.74 -2.22 -9.98
CA LEU A 34 0.74 -3.28 -9.99
C LEU A 34 -0.25 -3.13 -8.83
N GLU A 35 0.13 -2.46 -7.73
CA GLU A 35 -0.67 -2.34 -6.51
C GLU A 35 -2.09 -1.84 -6.80
N ASP A 36 -2.24 -0.81 -7.64
CA ASP A 36 -3.55 -0.25 -8.06
C ASP A 36 -4.45 -1.27 -8.76
N SER A 37 -3.86 -2.28 -9.40
CA SER A 37 -4.58 -3.34 -10.12
C SER A 37 -4.83 -4.59 -9.28
N LEU A 38 -4.17 -4.70 -8.13
CA LEU A 38 -4.34 -5.81 -7.22
C LEU A 38 -5.60 -5.59 -6.37
N GLU A 39 -6.42 -6.63 -6.28
CA GLU A 39 -7.54 -6.60 -5.34
C GLU A 39 -6.98 -6.57 -3.91
N LEU A 40 -7.65 -5.82 -3.02
CA LEU A 40 -7.35 -5.84 -1.60
C LEU A 40 -7.28 -7.29 -1.10
N SER A 41 -6.30 -7.58 -0.25
CA SER A 41 -6.20 -8.90 0.37
C SER A 41 -7.49 -9.22 1.15
N GLU A 42 -7.81 -10.52 1.28
CA GLU A 42 -8.96 -10.95 2.08
C GLU A 42 -8.87 -10.46 3.54
N GLU A 43 -7.65 -10.33 4.07
CA GLU A 43 -7.40 -9.74 5.38
C GLU A 43 -7.78 -8.25 5.42
N ALA A 44 -7.34 -7.46 4.43
CA ALA A 44 -7.69 -6.04 4.32
C ALA A 44 -9.21 -5.85 4.19
N LYS A 45 -9.88 -6.66 3.35
CA LYS A 45 -11.34 -6.65 3.23
C LYS A 45 -12.04 -6.97 4.55
N LYS A 46 -11.50 -7.92 5.34
CA LYS A 46 -12.05 -8.27 6.66
C LYS A 46 -11.88 -7.14 7.67
N LEU A 47 -10.72 -6.49 7.69
CA LEU A 47 -10.45 -5.34 8.57
C LEU A 47 -11.36 -4.16 8.23
N ILE A 48 -11.58 -3.88 6.95
CA ILE A 48 -12.51 -2.82 6.51
C ILE A 48 -13.92 -3.11 7.01
N LYS A 49 -14.43 -4.34 6.81
CA LYS A 49 -15.77 -4.72 7.29
C LYS A 49 -15.90 -4.56 8.81
N GLN A 50 -14.88 -4.95 9.55
CA GLN A 50 -14.86 -4.78 11.01
C GLN A 50 -14.86 -3.29 11.40
N ALA A 51 -14.06 -2.47 10.73
CA ALA A 51 -14.02 -1.03 10.98
C ALA A 51 -15.36 -0.36 10.67
N GLU A 52 -16.04 -0.76 9.59
CA GLU A 52 -17.39 -0.28 9.27
C GLU A 52 -18.42 -0.67 10.35
N GLU A 53 -18.33 -1.89 10.89
CA GLU A 53 -19.19 -2.32 12.00
C GLU A 53 -18.90 -1.54 13.29
N ASP A 54 -17.63 -1.31 13.61
CA ASP A 54 -17.22 -0.56 14.78
C ASP A 54 -17.68 0.90 14.68
N PHE A 55 -17.59 1.50 13.49
CA PHE A 55 -18.13 2.83 13.20
C PHE A 55 -19.65 2.87 13.41
N LYS A 56 -20.40 1.92 12.83
CA LYS A 56 -21.87 1.81 13.00
C LYS A 56 -22.29 1.62 14.45
N LYS A 57 -21.49 0.90 15.24
CA LYS A 57 -21.74 0.65 16.67
C LYS A 57 -21.21 1.77 17.58
N GLY A 58 -20.65 2.84 17.03
CA GLY A 58 -20.10 3.96 17.79
C GLY A 58 -18.85 3.60 18.61
N ARG A 59 -18.15 2.51 18.27
CA ARG A 59 -16.89 2.09 18.92
C ARG A 59 -15.69 2.84 18.36
N THR A 60 -15.86 4.14 18.14
CA THR A 60 -14.85 5.04 17.61
C THR A 60 -14.52 6.07 18.66
N ARG A 61 -13.25 6.43 18.76
CA ARG A 61 -12.78 7.50 19.64
C ARG A 61 -12.27 8.65 18.78
N THR A 62 -12.46 9.87 19.24
CA THR A 62 -11.81 11.03 18.63
C THR A 62 -10.32 11.03 18.96
N LEU A 63 -9.54 11.74 18.15
CA LEU A 63 -8.11 11.92 18.41
C LEU A 63 -7.88 12.62 19.76
N GLU A 64 -8.76 13.53 20.18
CA GLU A 64 -8.64 14.24 21.44
C GLU A 64 -8.91 13.33 22.66
N GLU A 65 -9.91 12.45 22.57
CA GLU A 65 -10.16 11.42 23.60
C GLU A 65 -8.98 10.47 23.72
N LEU A 66 -8.42 10.01 22.60
CA LEU A 66 -7.27 9.13 22.60
C LEU A 66 -6.03 9.79 23.21
N LYS A 67 -5.78 11.08 22.91
CA LYS A 67 -4.67 11.83 23.52
C LYS A 67 -4.82 11.94 25.04
N LYS A 68 -6.03 12.23 25.52
CA LYS A 68 -6.35 12.27 26.96
C LYS A 68 -6.11 10.91 27.63
N GLU A 69 -6.53 9.80 27.00
CA GLU A 69 -6.26 8.44 27.53
C GLU A 69 -4.77 8.11 27.59
N LEU A 70 -3.98 8.59 26.61
CA LEU A 70 -2.54 8.33 26.52
C LEU A 70 -1.68 9.34 27.30
N GLY A 71 -2.28 10.37 27.91
CA GLY A 71 -1.56 11.41 28.66
C GLY A 71 -0.73 12.35 27.78
N LEU A 72 -1.17 12.58 26.54
CA LEU A 72 -0.53 13.45 25.54
C LEU A 72 -1.28 14.77 25.34
#